data_AF-A0A841T228-F1
#
_entry.id   AF-A0A841T228-F1
#
_cell.length_a   1.000
_cell.length_b   1.000
_cell.length_c   1.000
_cell.angle_alpha   90.00
_cell.angle_beta   90.00
_cell.angle_gamma   90.00
#
_symmetry.space_group_name_H-M   'P 1'
#
loop_
_entity.id
_entity.type
_entity.pdbx_description
1 polymer ?
#
loop_
_entity_poly.entity_id
_entity_poly.type
_entity_poly.pdbx_seq_one_letter_code
_entity_poly.pdbx_strand_id
1 'polypeptide(L)'
;MRTSTRRNVLSKWLKTKAILKDPAVRGLVPETRRMNEKSLREMLDRYKMVYIKPETGTYGNGVMRVEQGNGFYSYQADERKRVFTSFRSMYRSIVRDKRKRPYLVQKGIHLLKYKGRRFDIRVMVQRDSKRAWEMTAMIGRVAHPKKIVTNYHSGGKPTDVRKLLRPFASAEKLSRIEKALSNAGYDAAKALSRTYPGLNMIGADIGLDTRLRPWIIELNTNPDPYIFRHLADKSISRKVLRYARALKRIPPAHNKPVP
;
A
#
# COMPACT_ATOMS: atom_id res chain seq x y z
N MET A 1 -21.74 17.92 8.94
CA MET A 1 -20.36 17.47 8.61
C MET A 1 -19.87 18.23 7.38
N ARG A 2 -18.78 18.99 7.47
CA ARG A 2 -18.18 19.66 6.29
C ARG A 2 -17.64 18.59 5.33
N THR A 3 -18.29 18.42 4.19
CA THR A 3 -17.82 17.53 3.11
C THR A 3 -16.57 18.12 2.49
N SER A 4 -15.46 17.39 2.55
CA SER A 4 -14.20 17.85 2.00
C SER A 4 -14.16 17.62 0.49
N THR A 5 -14.05 18.68 -0.31
CA THR A 5 -13.83 18.61 -1.77
C THR A 5 -12.40 18.21 -2.16
N ARG A 6 -11.55 17.87 -1.17
CA ARG A 6 -10.15 17.52 -1.37
C ARG A 6 -10.01 16.29 -2.26
N ARG A 7 -9.30 16.47 -3.37
CA ARG A 7 -8.94 15.38 -4.30
C ARG A 7 -7.70 14.60 -3.85
N ASN A 8 -6.97 15.12 -2.86
CA ASN A 8 -5.74 14.55 -2.34
C ASN A 8 -5.78 14.52 -0.80
N VAL A 9 -5.53 13.35 -0.22
CA VAL A 9 -5.45 13.12 1.23
C VAL A 9 -4.07 12.53 1.54
N LEU A 10 -3.21 13.35 2.14
CA LEU A 10 -1.81 13.00 2.41
C LEU A 10 -1.65 12.10 3.64
N SER A 11 -2.40 12.38 4.72
CA SER A 11 -2.28 11.62 5.98
C SER A 11 -2.75 10.18 5.81
N LYS A 12 -1.83 9.24 6.03
CA LYS A 12 -2.12 7.80 6.10
C LYS A 12 -3.10 7.49 7.22
N TRP A 13 -3.00 8.20 8.35
CA TRP A 13 -3.88 8.02 9.50
C TRP A 13 -5.32 8.38 9.17
N LEU A 14 -5.55 9.54 8.54
CA LEU A 14 -6.89 9.98 8.15
C LEU A 14 -7.54 9.01 7.15
N LYS A 15 -6.79 8.54 6.14
CA LYS A 15 -7.27 7.51 5.20
C LYS A 15 -7.64 6.21 5.91
N THR A 16 -6.80 5.76 6.83
CA THR A 16 -7.03 4.53 7.63
C THR A 16 -8.31 4.68 8.47
N LYS A 17 -8.45 5.77 9.23
CA LYS A 17 -9.65 6.05 10.03
C LYS A 17 -10.93 6.13 9.19
N ALA A 18 -10.84 6.67 7.97
CA ALA A 18 -12.00 6.78 7.09
C ALA A 18 -12.52 5.40 6.66
N ILE A 19 -11.64 4.50 6.23
CA ILE A 19 -12.05 3.18 5.74
C ILE A 19 -12.41 2.20 6.86
N LEU A 20 -11.88 2.37 8.08
CA LEU A 20 -12.24 1.54 9.23
C LEU A 20 -13.71 1.65 9.64
N LYS A 21 -14.42 2.68 9.18
CA LYS A 21 -15.87 2.85 9.38
C LYS A 21 -16.71 1.89 8.53
N ASP A 22 -16.12 1.32 7.48
CA ASP A 22 -16.84 0.48 6.52
C ASP A 22 -16.63 -1.02 6.85
N PRO A 23 -17.70 -1.79 7.13
CA PRO A 23 -17.60 -3.19 7.48
C PRO A 23 -17.00 -4.06 6.36
N ALA A 24 -17.14 -3.67 5.09
CA ALA A 24 -16.63 -4.45 3.95
C ALA A 24 -15.10 -4.49 3.92
N VAL A 25 -14.42 -3.46 4.45
CA VAL A 25 -12.95 -3.35 4.40
C VAL A 25 -12.26 -3.32 5.76
N ARG A 26 -12.96 -3.03 6.86
CA ARG A 26 -12.34 -2.92 8.20
C ARG A 26 -11.52 -4.16 8.58
N GLY A 27 -11.99 -5.35 8.19
CA GLY A 27 -11.30 -6.63 8.45
C GLY A 27 -10.05 -6.86 7.61
N LEU A 28 -9.82 -6.05 6.57
CA LEU A 28 -8.67 -6.12 5.67
C LEU A 28 -7.59 -5.10 6.04
N VAL A 29 -7.85 -4.22 7.01
CA VAL A 29 -6.91 -3.17 7.42
C VAL A 29 -6.09 -3.67 8.62
N PRO A 30 -4.75 -3.71 8.53
CA PRO A 30 -3.93 -4.07 9.68
C PRO A 30 -4.08 -3.02 10.80
N GLU A 31 -4.15 -3.49 12.06
CA GLU A 31 -4.23 -2.61 13.22
C GLU A 31 -3.13 -1.53 13.12
N THR A 32 -3.52 -0.27 13.28
CA THR A 32 -2.64 0.89 13.11
C THR A 32 -2.90 1.87 14.25
N ARG A 33 -1.85 2.38 14.86
CA ARG A 33 -1.92 3.39 15.93
C ARG A 33 -0.95 4.53 15.63
N ARG A 34 -1.18 5.70 16.21
CA ARG A 34 -0.15 6.75 16.26
C ARG A 34 1.01 6.28 17.13
N MET A 35 2.23 6.53 16.68
CA MET A 35 3.43 6.06 17.34
C MET A 35 3.77 6.93 18.55
N ASN A 36 3.90 6.29 19.69
CA ASN A 36 4.62 6.73 20.87
C ASN A 36 5.28 5.50 21.52
N GLU A 37 5.98 5.68 22.64
CA GLU A 37 6.68 4.57 23.31
C GLU A 37 5.73 3.45 23.71
N LYS A 38 4.61 3.80 24.36
CA LYS A 38 3.59 2.86 24.82
C LYS A 38 2.96 2.09 23.66
N SER A 39 2.51 2.78 22.61
CA SER A 39 1.85 2.14 21.47
C SER A 39 2.79 1.25 20.67
N LEU A 40 4.08 1.61 20.55
CA LEU A 40 5.07 0.73 19.93
C LEU A 40 5.29 -0.54 20.75
N ARG A 41 5.43 -0.40 22.08
CA ARG A 41 5.62 -1.54 23.00
C ARG A 41 4.44 -2.50 22.91
N GLU A 42 3.22 -2.00 23.14
CA GLU A 42 2.01 -2.81 23.13
C GLU A 42 1.80 -3.55 21.80
N MET A 43 2.06 -2.86 20.67
CA MET A 43 1.92 -3.50 19.36
C MET A 43 3.02 -4.53 19.08
N LEU A 44 4.25 -4.32 19.57
CA LEU A 44 5.31 -5.34 19.47
C LEU A 44 5.00 -6.55 20.35
N ASP A 45 4.57 -6.34 21.59
CA ASP A 45 4.25 -7.46 22.49
C ASP A 45 3.13 -8.33 21.91
N ARG A 46 2.14 -7.70 21.26
CA ARG A 46 1.02 -8.38 20.59
C ARG A 46 1.40 -9.08 19.29
N TYR A 47 2.21 -8.45 18.43
CA TYR A 47 2.41 -8.92 17.05
C TYR A 47 3.81 -9.43 16.74
N LYS A 48 4.80 -9.17 17.59
CA LYS A 48 6.23 -9.44 17.44
C LYS A 48 6.90 -8.75 16.24
N MET A 49 6.14 -8.36 15.22
CA MET A 49 6.62 -7.62 14.06
C MET A 49 5.64 -6.49 13.74
N VAL A 50 6.18 -5.28 13.61
CA VAL A 50 5.42 -4.08 13.25
C VAL A 50 6.18 -3.26 12.22
N TYR A 51 5.45 -2.44 11.48
CA TYR A 51 6.02 -1.39 10.65
C TYR A 51 5.78 -0.04 11.30
N ILE A 52 6.85 0.75 11.41
CA ILE A 52 6.75 2.18 11.73
C ILE A 52 6.89 2.98 10.44
N LYS A 53 6.01 3.96 10.25
CA LYS A 53 5.98 4.76 9.01
C LYS A 53 5.57 6.20 9.29
N PRO A 54 6.12 7.19 8.56
CA PRO A 54 5.64 8.57 8.67
C PRO A 54 4.13 8.66 8.36
N GLU A 55 3.40 9.46 9.13
CA GLU A 55 1.97 9.71 8.86
C GLU A 55 1.80 10.36 7.48
N THR A 56 2.72 11.24 7.10
CA THR A 56 2.80 11.90 5.78
C THR A 56 4.15 11.66 5.11
N GLY A 57 4.11 11.36 3.82
CA GLY A 57 5.30 11.03 3.02
C GLY A 57 4.96 10.05 1.90
N THR A 58 5.92 9.83 1.01
CA THR A 58 5.81 9.02 -0.21
C THR A 58 6.97 8.05 -0.33
N TYR A 59 6.88 7.12 -1.28
CA TYR A 59 7.99 6.25 -1.71
C TYR A 59 8.60 5.37 -0.61
N GLY A 60 7.83 5.00 0.41
CA GLY A 60 8.35 4.20 1.53
C GLY A 60 9.45 4.86 2.36
N ASN A 61 9.72 6.15 2.14
CA ASN A 61 10.82 6.86 2.76
C ASN A 61 10.59 7.02 4.27
N GLY A 62 11.53 6.55 5.08
CA GLY A 62 11.43 6.56 6.54
C GLY A 62 10.56 5.44 7.12
N VAL A 63 10.15 4.46 6.32
CA VAL A 63 9.53 3.24 6.84
C VAL A 63 10.61 2.39 7.49
N MET A 64 10.32 1.86 8.69
CA MET A 64 11.18 0.89 9.36
C MET A 64 10.35 -0.33 9.76
N ARG A 65 10.95 -1.51 9.68
CA ARG A 65 10.38 -2.77 10.15
C ARG A 65 11.00 -3.10 11.48
N VAL A 66 10.19 -3.24 12.52
CA VAL A 66 10.64 -3.51 13.88
C VAL A 66 10.21 -4.92 14.27
N GLU A 67 11.12 -5.69 14.85
CA GLU A 67 10.92 -7.07 15.27
C GLU A 67 11.37 -7.26 16.73
N GLN A 68 10.59 -8.02 17.49
CA GLN A 68 10.92 -8.52 18.82
C GLN A 68 11.13 -10.03 18.71
N GLY A 69 12.33 -10.49 19.07
CA GLY A 69 12.68 -11.90 19.23
C GLY A 69 12.80 -12.29 20.70
N ASN A 70 13.33 -13.48 20.96
CA ASN A 70 13.59 -13.96 22.31
C ASN A 70 14.79 -13.20 22.90
N GLY A 71 14.53 -12.24 23.78
CA GLY A 71 15.57 -11.46 24.48
C GLY A 71 16.22 -10.35 23.66
N PHE A 72 15.80 -10.11 22.41
CA PHE A 72 16.33 -9.03 21.59
C PHE A 72 15.25 -8.29 20.79
N TYR A 73 15.61 -7.08 20.39
CA TYR A 73 14.83 -6.22 19.52
C TYR A 73 15.67 -5.86 18.30
N SER A 74 15.04 -5.66 17.15
CA SER A 74 15.73 -5.13 15.99
C SER A 74 14.83 -4.22 15.19
N TYR A 75 15.42 -3.29 14.45
CA TYR A 75 14.72 -2.65 13.36
C TYR A 75 15.60 -2.59 12.11
N GLN A 76 14.94 -2.65 10.96
CA GLN A 76 15.53 -2.41 9.67
C GLN A 76 14.97 -1.10 9.10
N ALA A 77 15.87 -0.19 8.72
CA ALA A 77 15.56 1.02 7.98
C ALA A 77 16.38 1.00 6.68
N ASP A 78 15.71 1.09 5.54
CA ASP A 78 16.30 0.85 4.23
C ASP A 78 17.04 -0.50 4.18
N GLU A 79 18.37 -0.49 4.03
CA GLU A 79 19.22 -1.69 3.99
C GLU A 79 19.95 -1.95 5.32
N ARG A 80 19.81 -1.05 6.30
CA ARG A 80 20.52 -1.12 7.59
C ARG A 80 19.65 -1.80 8.62
N LYS A 81 20.14 -2.89 9.22
CA LYS A 81 19.53 -3.56 10.36
C LYS A 81 20.34 -3.24 11.62
N ARG A 82 19.65 -2.89 12.70
CA ARG A 82 20.25 -2.68 14.04
C ARG A 82 19.58 -3.61 15.05
N VAL A 83 20.36 -4.15 15.97
CA VAL A 83 19.92 -5.09 17.01
C VAL A 83 20.19 -4.47 18.39
N PHE A 84 19.31 -4.74 19.34
CA PHE A 84 19.31 -4.17 20.68
C PHE A 84 18.90 -5.24 21.69
N THR A 85 19.47 -5.19 22.89
CA THR A 85 19.11 -6.08 24.00
C THR A 85 17.93 -5.56 24.82
N SER A 86 17.50 -4.31 24.61
CA SER A 86 16.37 -3.72 25.35
C SER A 86 15.47 -2.87 24.47
N PHE A 87 14.17 -2.87 24.78
CA PHE A 87 13.20 -2.03 24.08
C PHE A 87 13.56 -0.54 24.17
N ARG A 88 14.01 -0.07 25.34
CA ARG A 88 14.30 1.36 25.58
C ARG A 88 15.44 1.86 24.70
N SER A 89 16.51 1.06 24.54
CA SER A 89 17.63 1.41 23.66
C SER A 89 17.22 1.43 22.19
N MET A 90 16.44 0.44 21.75
CA MET A 90 15.86 0.42 20.40
C MET A 90 14.97 1.64 20.16
N TYR A 91 14.05 1.96 21.08
CA TYR A 91 13.13 3.08 20.93
C TYR A 91 13.88 4.42 20.82
N ARG A 92 14.89 4.67 21.66
CA ARG A 92 15.75 5.87 21.56
C ARG A 92 16.45 5.94 20.19
N SER A 93 16.98 4.81 19.70
CA SER A 93 17.60 4.76 18.38
C SER A 93 16.61 5.07 17.25
N ILE A 94 15.39 4.53 17.32
CA ILE A 94 14.32 4.82 16.36
C ILE A 94 13.94 6.30 16.39
N VAL A 95 13.79 6.91 17.58
CA VAL A 95 13.42 8.33 17.71
C VAL A 95 14.50 9.25 17.13
N ARG A 96 15.77 8.87 17.22
CA ARG A 96 16.89 9.59 16.58
C ARG A 96 16.92 9.41 15.07
N ASP A 97 16.68 8.21 14.57
CA ASP A 97 16.72 7.90 13.14
C ASP A 97 15.48 8.36 12.37
N LYS A 98 14.31 8.45 13.05
CA LYS A 98 13.07 8.85 12.39
C LYS A 98 13.14 10.30 11.95
N ARG A 99 12.40 10.60 10.87
CA ARG A 99 12.20 11.99 10.42
C ARG A 99 11.47 12.81 11.50
N LYS A 100 11.78 14.11 11.59
CA LYS A 100 11.13 15.09 12.49
C LYS A 100 9.66 15.36 12.11
N ARG A 101 8.80 14.35 12.23
CA ARG A 101 7.35 14.39 11.95
C ARG A 101 6.61 13.26 12.70
N PRO A 102 5.26 13.26 12.73
CA PRO A 102 4.47 12.18 13.29
C PRO A 102 4.64 10.85 12.54
N TYR A 103 4.63 9.76 13.30
CA TYR A 103 4.74 8.38 12.80
C TYR A 103 3.54 7.54 13.25
N LEU A 104 3.31 6.44 12.55
CA LEU A 104 2.33 5.41 12.86
C LEU A 104 3.06 4.11 13.13
N VAL A 105 2.51 3.28 14.04
CA VAL A 105 2.86 1.87 14.20
C VAL A 105 1.74 1.06 13.59
N GLN A 106 2.07 0.10 12.73
CA GLN A 106 1.12 -0.75 12.04
C GLN A 106 1.52 -2.22 12.23
N LYS A 107 0.53 -3.09 12.45
CA LYS A 107 0.74 -4.54 12.52
C LYS A 107 1.55 -5.01 11.31
N GLY A 108 2.59 -5.78 11.58
CA GLY A 108 3.38 -6.45 10.58
C GLY A 108 2.62 -7.61 9.93
N ILE A 109 2.67 -7.69 8.60
CA ILE A 109 2.11 -8.81 7.84
C ILE A 109 3.24 -9.63 7.23
N HIS A 110 3.24 -10.93 7.46
CA HIS A 110 4.15 -11.86 6.80
C HIS A 110 3.69 -12.09 5.37
N LEU A 111 4.10 -11.19 4.49
CA LEU A 111 3.72 -11.21 3.08
C LEU A 111 4.31 -12.42 2.35
N LEU A 112 3.58 -12.88 1.33
CA LEU A 112 4.10 -13.79 0.32
C LEU A 112 5.40 -13.26 -0.30
N LYS A 113 6.24 -14.21 -0.73
CA LYS A 113 7.54 -13.93 -1.32
C LYS A 113 7.67 -14.65 -2.65
N TYR A 114 7.77 -13.91 -3.74
CA TYR A 114 8.09 -14.47 -5.06
C TYR A 114 9.61 -14.51 -5.22
N LYS A 115 10.17 -15.72 -5.39
CA LYS A 115 11.64 -15.93 -5.47
C LYS A 115 12.40 -15.28 -4.29
N GLY A 116 11.91 -15.50 -3.07
CA GLY A 116 12.48 -14.95 -1.83
C GLY A 116 12.20 -13.46 -1.58
N ARG A 117 11.58 -12.75 -2.53
CA ARG A 117 11.34 -11.29 -2.45
C ARG A 117 9.88 -10.99 -2.13
N ARG A 118 9.66 -10.13 -1.14
CA ARG A 118 8.31 -9.64 -0.79
C ARG A 118 7.69 -8.92 -1.97
N PHE A 119 6.39 -9.02 -2.14
CA PHE A 119 5.65 -8.22 -3.10
C PHE A 119 4.31 -7.77 -2.53
N ASP A 120 3.76 -6.74 -3.14
CA ASP A 120 2.35 -6.38 -2.99
C ASP A 120 1.72 -6.14 -4.36
N ILE A 121 0.44 -5.83 -4.35
CA ILE A 121 -0.38 -5.65 -5.54
C ILE A 121 -1.00 -4.25 -5.47
N ARG A 122 -0.66 -3.42 -6.46
CA ARG A 122 -1.31 -2.14 -6.70
C ARG A 122 -2.60 -2.41 -7.47
N VAL A 123 -3.74 -2.14 -6.87
CA VAL A 123 -5.06 -2.10 -7.52
C VAL A 123 -5.43 -0.65 -7.78
N MET A 124 -5.66 -0.30 -9.05
CA MET A 124 -6.12 1.03 -9.46
C MET A 124 -7.64 1.02 -9.61
N VAL A 125 -8.28 1.98 -8.95
CA VAL A 125 -9.72 2.21 -9.03
C VAL A 125 -9.95 3.66 -9.45
N GLN A 126 -10.73 3.85 -10.51
CA GLN A 126 -11.00 5.15 -11.10
C GLN A 126 -12.51 5.33 -11.29
N ARG A 127 -12.99 6.56 -11.27
CA ARG A 127 -14.35 6.86 -11.71
C ARG A 127 -14.44 6.87 -13.23
N ASP A 128 -15.49 6.28 -13.78
CA ASP A 128 -15.83 6.33 -15.20
C ASP A 128 -16.49 7.68 -15.60
N SER A 129 -16.95 7.79 -16.84
CA SER A 129 -17.66 8.96 -17.35
C SER A 129 -19.01 9.22 -16.66
N LYS A 130 -19.66 8.16 -16.15
CA LYS A 130 -20.89 8.23 -15.36
C LYS A 130 -20.62 8.49 -13.87
N ARG A 131 -19.35 8.72 -13.50
CA ARG A 131 -18.85 8.89 -12.13
C ARG A 131 -19.00 7.64 -11.24
N ALA A 132 -19.28 6.47 -11.80
CA ALA A 132 -19.27 5.21 -11.08
C ALA A 132 -17.82 4.74 -10.86
N TRP A 133 -17.54 4.11 -9.73
CA TRP A 133 -16.22 3.53 -9.47
C TRP A 133 -16.00 2.27 -10.33
N GLU A 134 -14.78 2.06 -10.78
CA GLU A 134 -14.39 0.89 -11.55
C GLU A 134 -12.94 0.50 -11.23
N MET A 135 -12.68 -0.81 -11.05
CA MET A 135 -11.31 -1.32 -11.01
C MET A 135 -10.75 -1.35 -12.44
N THR A 136 -9.75 -0.51 -12.71
CA THR A 136 -9.23 -0.32 -14.07
C THR A 136 -7.97 -1.13 -14.35
N ALA A 137 -7.18 -1.46 -13.33
CA ALA A 137 -5.99 -2.28 -13.48
C ALA A 137 -5.46 -2.82 -12.14
N MET A 138 -4.67 -3.89 -12.23
CA MET A 138 -3.83 -4.36 -11.13
C MET A 138 -2.42 -4.70 -11.62
N ILE A 139 -1.43 -4.48 -10.75
CA ILE A 139 -0.03 -4.79 -11.05
C ILE A 139 0.71 -5.18 -9.77
N GLY A 140 1.53 -6.22 -9.84
CA GLY A 140 2.40 -6.62 -8.74
C GLY A 140 3.66 -5.75 -8.66
N ARG A 141 4.17 -5.52 -7.46
CA ARG A 141 5.42 -4.79 -7.21
C ARG A 141 6.34 -5.60 -6.33
N VAL A 142 7.39 -6.17 -6.92
CA VAL A 142 8.36 -7.01 -6.21
C VAL A 142 9.44 -6.13 -5.57
N ALA A 143 9.55 -6.16 -4.24
CA ALA A 143 10.54 -5.39 -3.47
C ALA A 143 11.97 -5.69 -3.90
N HIS A 144 12.87 -4.70 -3.78
CA HIS A 144 14.31 -4.93 -3.92
C HIS A 144 14.77 -5.97 -2.87
N PRO A 145 15.69 -6.92 -3.19
CA PRO A 145 16.05 -8.02 -2.28
C PRO A 145 16.49 -7.58 -0.88
N LYS A 146 17.15 -6.43 -0.78
CA LYS A 146 17.67 -5.88 0.49
C LYS A 146 16.70 -4.95 1.22
N LYS A 147 15.56 -4.59 0.62
CA LYS A 147 14.63 -3.58 1.17
C LYS A 147 13.38 -4.20 1.79
N ILE A 148 12.84 -3.51 2.78
CA ILE A 148 11.58 -3.88 3.46
C ILE A 148 10.33 -3.31 2.77
N VAL A 149 10.50 -2.39 1.83
CA VAL A 149 9.43 -1.75 1.06
C VAL A 149 9.42 -2.25 -0.39
N THR A 150 8.22 -2.36 -0.94
CA THR A 150 7.88 -2.84 -2.29
C THR A 150 7.70 -1.70 -3.31
N ASN A 151 7.82 -0.44 -2.87
CA ASN A 151 7.45 0.71 -3.67
C ASN A 151 8.28 0.81 -4.96
N TYR A 152 7.59 1.04 -6.09
CA TYR A 152 8.21 1.16 -7.42
C TYR A 152 9.33 2.20 -7.46
N HIS A 153 9.08 3.41 -6.94
CA HIS A 153 10.07 4.49 -6.91
C HIS A 153 11.25 4.20 -5.97
N SER A 154 11.18 3.13 -5.19
CA SER A 154 12.24 2.67 -4.28
C SER A 154 12.96 1.42 -4.81
N GLY A 155 12.75 1.06 -6.08
CA GLY A 155 13.35 -0.11 -6.74
C GLY A 155 12.44 -1.34 -6.83
N GLY A 156 11.13 -1.18 -6.61
CA GLY A 156 10.15 -2.25 -6.82
C GLY A 156 9.99 -2.57 -8.30
N LYS A 157 10.06 -3.86 -8.70
CA LYS A 157 9.90 -4.28 -10.10
C LYS A 157 8.41 -4.52 -10.42
N PRO A 158 7.80 -3.79 -11.37
CA PRO A 158 6.46 -4.06 -11.84
C PRO A 158 6.40 -5.45 -12.47
N THR A 159 5.43 -6.27 -12.07
CA THR A 159 5.29 -7.65 -12.52
C THR A 159 3.81 -8.00 -12.65
N ASP A 160 3.47 -8.82 -13.64
CA ASP A 160 2.13 -9.39 -13.80
C ASP A 160 1.67 -10.13 -12.52
N VAL A 161 0.42 -9.92 -12.12
CA VAL A 161 -0.12 -10.48 -10.87
C VAL A 161 -0.23 -12.01 -10.94
N ARG A 162 -0.69 -12.57 -12.06
CA ARG A 162 -0.78 -14.03 -12.24
C ARG A 162 0.58 -14.68 -12.20
N LYS A 163 1.60 -14.05 -12.81
CA LYS A 163 2.99 -14.51 -12.71
C LYS A 163 3.49 -14.60 -11.27
N LEU A 164 3.15 -13.64 -10.42
CA LEU A 164 3.54 -13.66 -9.00
C LEU A 164 2.80 -14.71 -8.19
N LEU A 165 1.54 -14.96 -8.52
CA LEU A 165 0.66 -15.82 -7.74
C LEU A 165 0.66 -17.29 -8.17
N ARG A 166 1.08 -17.59 -9.41
CA ARG A 166 1.14 -18.96 -9.97
C ARG A 166 1.85 -19.98 -9.06
N PRO A 167 2.94 -19.66 -8.34
CA PRO A 167 3.56 -20.61 -7.41
C PRO A 167 2.73 -20.96 -6.17
N PHE A 168 1.65 -20.21 -5.88
CA PHE A 168 0.89 -20.32 -4.62
C PHE A 168 -0.56 -20.77 -4.83
N ALA A 169 -1.04 -20.85 -6.06
CA ALA A 169 -2.46 -21.10 -6.37
C ALA A 169 -2.64 -21.74 -7.76
N SER A 170 -3.61 -22.65 -7.85
CA SER A 170 -4.11 -23.19 -9.13
C SER A 170 -4.79 -22.11 -9.97
N ALA A 171 -4.98 -22.36 -11.28
CA ALA A 171 -5.62 -21.41 -12.19
C ALA A 171 -7.01 -20.95 -11.70
N GLU A 172 -7.85 -21.88 -11.23
CA GLU A 172 -9.16 -21.54 -10.67
C GLU A 172 -9.04 -20.65 -9.42
N LYS A 173 -8.11 -20.98 -8.52
CA LYS A 173 -7.86 -20.23 -7.29
C LYS A 173 -7.29 -18.84 -7.59
N LEU A 174 -6.50 -18.67 -8.65
CA LEU A 174 -6.00 -17.38 -9.10
C LEU A 174 -7.13 -16.41 -9.42
N SER A 175 -8.14 -16.84 -10.19
CA SER A 175 -9.29 -15.99 -10.52
C SER A 175 -10.06 -15.53 -9.28
N ARG A 176 -10.20 -16.41 -8.28
CA ARG A 176 -10.81 -16.06 -6.97
C ARG A 176 -9.98 -15.02 -6.21
N ILE A 177 -8.65 -15.15 -6.22
CA ILE A 177 -7.74 -14.18 -5.58
C ILE A 177 -7.80 -12.83 -6.30
N GLU A 178 -7.78 -12.81 -7.63
CA GLU A 178 -7.91 -11.58 -8.42
C GLU A 178 -9.22 -10.86 -8.13
N LYS A 179 -10.33 -11.60 -8.06
CA LYS A 179 -11.64 -11.06 -7.66
C LYS A 179 -11.60 -10.47 -6.25
N ALA A 180 -11.00 -11.17 -5.29
CA ALA A 180 -10.87 -10.68 -3.92
C ALA A 180 -10.02 -9.39 -3.82
N LEU A 181 -8.91 -9.31 -4.57
CA LEU A 181 -8.07 -8.12 -4.66
C LEU A 181 -8.81 -6.94 -5.31
N SER A 182 -9.54 -7.22 -6.39
CA SER A 182 -10.38 -6.24 -7.09
C SER A 182 -11.44 -5.67 -6.15
N ASN A 183 -12.18 -6.53 -5.47
CA ASN A 183 -13.22 -6.13 -4.51
C ASN A 183 -12.61 -5.33 -3.35
N ALA A 184 -11.50 -5.78 -2.76
CA ALA A 184 -10.82 -5.06 -1.69
C ALA A 184 -10.40 -3.64 -2.11
N GLY A 185 -9.85 -3.48 -3.32
CA GLY A 185 -9.52 -2.16 -3.86
C GLY A 185 -10.75 -1.28 -4.10
N TYR A 186 -11.78 -1.85 -4.73
CA TYR A 186 -13.03 -1.17 -5.06
C TYR A 186 -13.77 -0.70 -3.79
N ASP A 187 -13.99 -1.60 -2.83
CA ASP A 187 -14.68 -1.29 -1.58
C ASP A 187 -13.90 -0.27 -0.76
N ALA A 188 -12.55 -0.34 -0.77
CA ALA A 188 -11.72 0.65 -0.11
C ALA A 188 -11.84 2.04 -0.74
N ALA A 189 -11.93 2.11 -2.07
CA ALA A 189 -12.17 3.36 -2.79
C ALA A 189 -13.54 3.94 -2.47
N LYS A 190 -14.58 3.10 -2.46
CA LYS A 190 -15.95 3.48 -2.07
C LYS A 190 -15.99 4.00 -0.63
N ALA A 191 -15.44 3.24 0.31
CA ALA A 191 -15.37 3.57 1.73
C ALA A 191 -14.67 4.91 1.97
N LEU A 192 -13.51 5.12 1.33
CA LEU A 192 -12.75 6.36 1.45
C LEU A 192 -13.52 7.55 0.86
N SER A 193 -14.22 7.34 -0.26
CA SER A 193 -15.01 8.39 -0.93
C SER A 193 -16.21 8.88 -0.12
N ARG A 194 -16.76 8.07 0.80
CA ARG A 194 -17.81 8.53 1.73
C ARG A 194 -17.33 9.65 2.66
N THR A 195 -16.06 9.60 3.05
CA THR A 195 -15.44 10.67 3.87
C THR A 195 -14.88 11.79 2.98
N TYR A 196 -14.38 11.45 1.78
CA TYR A 196 -13.77 12.38 0.84
C TYR A 196 -14.44 12.30 -0.55
N PRO A 197 -15.61 12.94 -0.73
CA PRO A 197 -16.41 12.79 -1.95
C PRO A 197 -15.71 13.32 -3.21
N GLY A 198 -14.74 14.23 -3.06
CA GLY A 198 -13.92 14.73 -4.17
C GLY A 198 -12.97 13.70 -4.79
N LEU A 199 -12.78 12.53 -4.16
CA LEU A 199 -11.91 11.48 -4.71
C LEU A 199 -12.54 10.82 -5.95
N ASN A 200 -11.70 10.65 -6.95
CA ASN A 200 -12.07 10.08 -8.25
C ASN A 200 -11.05 9.05 -8.79
N MET A 201 -9.89 8.90 -8.14
CA MET A 201 -8.85 7.95 -8.50
C MET A 201 -8.10 7.53 -7.24
N ILE A 202 -7.97 6.22 -7.02
CA ILE A 202 -7.34 5.64 -5.83
C ILE A 202 -6.47 4.45 -6.26
N GLY A 203 -5.26 4.39 -5.72
CA GLY A 203 -4.40 3.22 -5.80
C GLY A 203 -4.35 2.53 -4.45
N ALA A 204 -4.91 1.33 -4.35
CA ALA A 204 -4.81 0.49 -3.17
C ALA A 204 -3.57 -0.40 -3.27
N ASP A 205 -2.69 -0.33 -2.27
CA ASP A 205 -1.53 -1.18 -2.14
C ASP A 205 -1.91 -2.34 -1.20
N ILE A 206 -2.07 -3.54 -1.76
CA ILE A 206 -2.62 -4.71 -1.08
C ILE A 206 -1.56 -5.82 -1.01
N GLY A 207 -1.27 -6.28 0.20
CA GLY A 207 -0.42 -7.45 0.42
C GLY A 207 -1.25 -8.72 0.60
N LEU A 208 -0.67 -9.88 0.29
CA LEU A 208 -1.23 -11.18 0.63
C LEU A 208 -0.34 -11.82 1.69
N ASP A 209 -0.95 -12.35 2.75
CA ASP A 209 -0.22 -13.15 3.73
C ASP A 209 -0.02 -14.59 3.25
N THR A 210 0.65 -15.41 4.07
CA THR A 210 0.92 -16.83 3.77
C THR A 210 -0.33 -17.70 3.63
N ARG A 211 -1.51 -17.21 4.05
CA ARG A 211 -2.81 -17.87 3.86
C ARG A 211 -3.61 -17.28 2.69
N LEU A 212 -2.96 -16.47 1.83
CA LEU A 212 -3.58 -15.79 0.69
C LEU A 212 -4.67 -14.79 1.09
N ARG A 213 -4.70 -14.32 2.34
CA ARG A 213 -5.64 -13.29 2.77
C ARG A 213 -5.14 -11.90 2.36
N PRO A 214 -5.99 -11.06 1.74
CA PRO A 214 -5.63 -9.70 1.38
C PRO A 214 -5.58 -8.77 2.60
N TRP A 215 -4.60 -7.88 2.60
CA TRP A 215 -4.40 -6.82 3.58
C TRP A 215 -4.16 -5.49 2.88
N ILE A 216 -5.00 -4.48 3.14
CA ILE A 216 -4.84 -3.12 2.60
C ILE A 216 -3.74 -2.41 3.39
N ILE A 217 -2.54 -2.33 2.82
CA ILE A 217 -1.36 -1.75 3.47
C ILE A 217 -1.42 -0.22 3.43
N GLU A 218 -1.79 0.32 2.27
CA GLU A 218 -1.89 1.76 2.04
C GLU A 218 -2.92 2.09 0.94
N LEU A 219 -3.58 3.24 1.08
CA LEU A 219 -4.36 3.86 0.00
C LEU A 219 -3.67 5.13 -0.47
N ASN A 220 -3.43 5.26 -1.78
CA ASN A 220 -2.93 6.46 -2.40
C ASN A 220 -4.06 7.20 -3.14
N THR A 221 -4.25 8.48 -2.85
CA THR A 221 -5.28 9.35 -3.46
C THR A 221 -4.75 10.15 -4.65
N ASN A 222 -3.45 10.05 -4.93
CA ASN A 222 -2.80 10.53 -6.15
C ASN A 222 -1.83 9.46 -6.68
N PRO A 223 -2.32 8.27 -7.05
CA PRO A 223 -1.47 7.19 -7.55
C PRO A 223 -0.88 7.55 -8.92
N ASP A 224 0.36 7.12 -9.17
CA ASP A 224 0.97 7.19 -10.50
C ASP A 224 0.28 6.18 -11.45
N PRO A 225 -0.39 6.65 -12.53
CA PRO A 225 -1.04 5.77 -13.49
C PRO A 225 -0.06 5.19 -14.53
N TYR A 226 1.17 5.70 -14.63
CA TYR A 226 2.13 5.27 -15.66
C TYR A 226 2.79 3.93 -15.36
N ILE A 227 2.76 3.47 -14.10
CA ILE A 227 3.29 2.16 -13.69
C ILE A 227 2.71 1.00 -14.51
N PHE A 228 1.47 1.13 -15.00
CA PHE A 228 0.81 0.09 -15.78
C PHE A 228 1.35 -0.05 -17.21
N ARG A 229 2.17 0.89 -17.71
CA ARG A 229 2.85 0.75 -19.01
C ARG A 229 3.82 -0.43 -19.05
N HIS A 230 4.26 -0.91 -17.89
CA HIS A 230 5.13 -2.07 -17.73
C HIS A 230 4.43 -3.42 -17.94
N LEU A 231 3.09 -3.43 -17.98
CA LEU A 231 2.35 -4.65 -18.34
C LEU A 231 2.54 -4.97 -19.82
N ALA A 232 2.54 -6.26 -20.16
CA ALA A 232 2.59 -6.72 -21.54
C ALA A 232 1.33 -6.30 -22.30
N ASP A 233 0.15 -6.52 -21.70
CA ASP A 233 -1.12 -6.05 -22.26
C ASP A 233 -1.24 -4.52 -22.18
N LYS A 234 -1.02 -3.87 -23.33
CA LYS A 234 -1.09 -2.41 -23.45
C LYS A 234 -2.53 -1.88 -23.36
N SER A 235 -3.55 -2.72 -23.56
CA SER A 235 -4.97 -2.31 -23.42
C SER A 235 -5.25 -1.79 -22.00
N ILE A 236 -4.67 -2.43 -20.98
CA ILE A 236 -4.79 -2.05 -19.58
C ILE A 236 -4.22 -0.64 -19.36
N SER A 237 -2.98 -0.40 -19.82
CA SER A 237 -2.34 0.91 -19.66
C SER A 237 -3.08 2.01 -20.42
N ARG A 238 -3.60 1.72 -21.63
CA ARG A 238 -4.42 2.66 -22.40
C ARG A 238 -5.70 3.02 -21.65
N LYS A 239 -6.39 2.03 -21.07
CA LYS A 239 -7.60 2.22 -20.26
C LYS A 239 -7.32 3.12 -19.04
N VAL A 240 -6.30 2.78 -18.24
CA VAL A 240 -5.93 3.56 -17.04
C VAL A 240 -5.62 5.02 -17.38
N LEU A 241 -4.83 5.25 -18.43
CA LEU A 241 -4.44 6.60 -18.86
C LEU A 241 -5.62 7.38 -19.44
N ARG A 242 -6.53 6.73 -20.18
CA ARG A 242 -7.78 7.34 -20.66
C ARG A 242 -8.63 7.84 -19.50
N TYR A 243 -8.84 7.02 -18.47
CA TYR A 243 -9.58 7.41 -17.27
C TYR A 243 -8.86 8.55 -16.53
N ALA A 244 -7.54 8.46 -16.36
CA ALA A 244 -6.77 9.49 -15.68
C ALA A 244 -6.87 10.86 -16.38
N ARG A 245 -6.88 10.90 -17.72
CA ARG A 245 -7.09 12.14 -18.50
C ARG A 245 -8.51 12.68 -18.32
N ALA A 246 -9.53 11.84 -18.47
CA ALA A 246 -10.93 12.24 -18.29
C ALA A 246 -11.18 12.81 -16.87
N LEU A 247 -10.47 12.28 -15.87
CA LEU A 247 -10.52 12.73 -14.49
C LEU A 247 -9.64 13.95 -14.17
N LYS A 248 -8.97 14.53 -15.19
CA LYS A 248 -8.02 15.65 -15.07
C LYS A 248 -6.89 15.37 -14.06
N ARG A 249 -6.39 14.13 -14.03
CA ARG A 249 -5.30 13.66 -13.14
C ARG A 249 -3.94 13.67 -13.81
N ILE A 250 -3.91 13.66 -15.15
CA ILE A 250 -2.70 13.79 -15.96
C ILE A 250 -3.01 14.72 -17.15
N PRO A 251 -1.98 15.32 -17.78
CA PRO A 251 -2.19 16.16 -18.95
C PRO A 251 -2.91 15.42 -20.09
N PRO A 252 -3.60 16.16 -20.99
CA PRO A 252 -4.09 15.60 -22.24
C PRO A 252 -2.98 14.87 -22.99
N ALA A 253 -3.34 13.92 -23.85
CA ALA A 253 -2.35 13.41 -24.80
C ALA A 253 -1.94 14.60 -25.69
N HIS A 254 -0.66 14.98 -25.69
CA HIS A 254 -0.18 15.84 -26.77
C HIS A 254 -0.41 15.10 -28.08
N ASN A 255 -1.08 15.75 -29.04
CA ASN A 255 -1.00 15.32 -30.44
C ASN A 255 0.48 15.33 -30.79
N LYS A 256 1.12 14.16 -30.82
CA LYS A 256 2.34 14.06 -31.61
C LYS A 256 1.88 14.17 -33.07
N PRO A 257 2.41 15.11 -33.87
CA PRO A 257 2.37 14.92 -35.30
C PRO A 257 3.07 13.58 -35.56
N VAL A 258 2.36 12.68 -36.22
CA VAL A 258 2.98 11.50 -36.82
C VAL A 258 3.94 12.04 -37.88
N PRO A 259 5.21 11.57 -37.96
CA PRO A 259 6.06 11.90 -39.09
C PRO A 259 5.43 11.44 -40.41
#